data_AF-D1CB98-F1
#
_entry.id   AF-D1CB98-F1
#
_cell.length_a   1.000
_cell.length_b   1.000
_cell.length_c   1.000
_cell.angle_alpha   90.00
_cell.angle_beta   90.00
_cell.angle_gamma   90.00
#
_symmetry.space_group_name_H-M   'P 1'
#
loop_
_entity.id
_entity.type
_entity.pdbx_description
1 polymer ?
#
loop_
_entity_poly.entity_id
_entity_poly.type
_entity_poly.pdbx_seq_one_letter_code
_entity_poly.pdbx_strand_id
1 'polypeptide(L)'
;MKSAVDLLRAFLLLIRAKLLVKSGSWMTFRDYLPKPASPSQQHGSAYVEHITRICNIAARLLPARTECLERSFVVCSMLRRRGISSDLCIGATRVPPLLFHAWVEVDDRVVNDTPLLKQGFLVIYRL
;
A
#
# COMPACT_ATOMS: atom_id res chain seq x y z
N MET A 1 22.97 -2.58 4.66
CA MET A 1 22.27 -2.92 5.94
C MET A 1 20.84 -2.38 6.01
N LYS A 2 20.56 -1.10 5.74
CA LYS A 2 19.19 -0.53 5.78
C LYS A 2 18.16 -1.32 4.94
N SER A 3 18.52 -1.71 3.71
CA SER A 3 17.63 -2.46 2.81
C SER A 3 17.26 -3.86 3.31
N ALA A 4 18.13 -4.55 4.07
CA ALA A 4 17.81 -5.88 4.62
C ALA A 4 16.79 -5.77 5.76
N VAL A 5 16.95 -4.76 6.63
CA VAL A 5 15.97 -4.46 7.69
C VAL A 5 14.63 -4.06 7.08
N ASP A 6 14.65 -3.27 6.02
CA ASP A 6 13.44 -2.83 5.34
C ASP A 6 12.72 -3.98 4.62
N LEU A 7 13.47 -4.93 4.07
CA LEU A 7 12.92 -6.16 3.52
C LEU A 7 12.27 -7.02 4.62
N LEU A 8 12.95 -7.21 5.76
CA LEU A 8 12.38 -7.94 6.91
C LEU A 8 11.09 -7.27 7.42
N ARG A 9 11.09 -5.93 7.54
CA ARG A 9 9.89 -5.18 7.93
C ARG A 9 8.76 -5.35 6.93
N ALA A 10 9.06 -5.32 5.63
CA ALA A 10 8.07 -5.57 4.58
C ALA A 10 7.48 -6.99 4.70
N PHE A 11 8.32 -8.01 4.93
CA PHE A 11 7.87 -9.38 5.17
C PHE A 11 6.94 -9.50 6.39
N LEU A 12 7.34 -8.95 7.53
CA LEU A 12 6.52 -8.98 8.75
C LEU A 12 5.18 -8.25 8.55
N LEU A 13 5.20 -7.12 7.85
CA LEU A 13 3.99 -6.38 7.49
C LEU A 13 3.10 -7.18 6.52
N LEU A 14 3.66 -7.92 5.57
CA LEU A 14 2.90 -8.75 4.64
C LEU A 14 2.21 -9.90 5.35
N ILE A 15 2.92 -10.60 6.24
CA ILE A 15 2.33 -11.66 7.08
C ILE A 15 1.18 -11.07 7.91
N ARG A 16 1.38 -9.89 8.50
CA ARG A 16 0.32 -9.22 9.27
C ARG A 16 -0.85 -8.80 8.40
N ALA A 17 -0.60 -8.20 7.24
CA ALA A 17 -1.64 -7.78 6.30
C ALA A 17 -2.52 -8.98 5.88
N LYS A 18 -1.89 -10.12 5.59
CA LYS A 18 -2.59 -11.38 5.30
C LYS A 18 -3.51 -11.81 6.44
N LEU A 19 -3.02 -11.79 7.68
CA LEU A 19 -3.83 -12.16 8.85
C LEU A 19 -5.00 -11.18 9.07
N LEU A 20 -4.75 -9.89 8.91
CA LEU A 20 -5.78 -8.85 9.07
C LEU A 20 -6.87 -8.98 8.01
N VAL A 21 -6.51 -9.14 6.75
CA VAL A 21 -7.48 -9.34 5.66
C VAL A 21 -8.27 -10.64 5.88
N LYS A 22 -7.60 -11.74 6.26
CA LYS A 22 -8.27 -13.03 6.55
C LYS A 22 -9.21 -12.98 7.74
N SER A 23 -8.96 -12.11 8.72
CA SER A 23 -9.84 -11.95 9.88
C SER A 23 -11.21 -11.35 9.52
N GLY A 24 -11.34 -10.72 8.35
CA GLY A 24 -12.57 -10.03 7.92
C GLY A 24 -12.89 -8.77 8.71
N SER A 25 -12.12 -8.41 9.74
CA SER A 25 -12.36 -7.22 10.56
C SER A 25 -11.82 -5.96 9.89
N TRP A 26 -12.71 -5.24 9.22
CA TRP A 26 -12.41 -3.96 8.57
C TRP A 26 -11.87 -2.91 9.56
N MET A 27 -12.48 -2.81 10.74
CA MET A 27 -12.07 -1.85 11.77
C MET A 27 -10.64 -2.13 12.21
N THR A 28 -10.32 -3.39 12.50
CA THR A 28 -8.98 -3.80 12.90
C THR A 28 -7.98 -3.54 11.77
N PHE A 29 -8.29 -3.90 10.53
CA PHE A 29 -7.43 -3.61 9.37
C PHE A 29 -7.08 -2.12 9.28
N ARG A 30 -8.09 -1.25 9.37
CA ARG A 30 -7.92 0.21 9.35
C ARG A 30 -7.06 0.71 10.50
N ASP A 31 -7.34 0.27 11.72
CA ASP A 31 -6.65 0.76 12.92
C ASP A 31 -5.18 0.33 12.96
N TYR A 32 -4.80 -0.73 12.22
CA TYR A 32 -3.41 -1.13 12.04
C TYR A 32 -2.65 -0.32 10.99
N LEU A 33 -3.34 0.41 10.13
CA LEU A 33 -2.69 1.33 9.20
C LEU A 33 -2.25 2.57 10.00
N PRO A 34 -0.95 2.93 9.99
CA PRO A 34 -0.50 4.17 10.64
C PRO A 34 -1.28 5.36 10.09
N LYS A 35 -1.48 6.39 10.92
CA LYS A 35 -2.11 7.64 10.47
C LYS A 35 -1.20 8.34 9.45
N PRO A 36 -1.78 9.04 8.45
CA PRO A 36 -0.98 9.85 7.54
C PRO A 36 -0.21 10.91 8.31
N ALA A 37 1.04 11.15 7.90
CA ALA A 37 1.82 12.26 8.42
C ALA A 37 1.22 13.59 7.95
N SER A 38 1.52 14.67 8.67
CA SER A 38 1.22 16.02 8.17
C SER A 38 1.91 16.22 6.80
N PRO A 39 1.29 16.91 5.83
CA PRO A 39 1.88 17.17 4.50
C PRO A 39 3.20 17.97 4.49
N SER A 40 3.81 18.20 5.65
CA SER A 40 4.89 19.15 5.88
C SER A 40 6.27 18.73 5.34
N GLN A 41 6.43 17.53 4.78
CA GLN A 41 7.72 17.07 4.25
C GLN A 41 7.57 16.39 2.88
N GLN A 42 7.89 17.14 1.82
CA GLN A 42 8.11 16.57 0.50
C GLN A 42 9.33 15.64 0.56
N HIS A 43 9.09 14.35 0.39
CA HIS A 43 10.16 13.36 0.26
C HIS A 43 10.51 13.19 -1.21
N GLY A 44 11.79 12.98 -1.52
CA GLY A 44 12.23 12.75 -2.90
C GLY A 44 11.58 11.50 -3.50
N SER A 45 11.12 11.58 -4.74
CA SER A 45 10.44 10.47 -5.45
C SER A 45 11.27 9.18 -5.44
N ALA A 46 12.60 9.29 -5.56
CA ALA A 46 13.52 8.16 -5.50
C ALA A 46 13.42 7.35 -4.18
N TYR A 47 13.12 8.01 -3.06
CA TYR A 47 12.96 7.32 -1.77
C TYR A 47 11.64 6.55 -1.71
N VAL A 48 10.56 7.16 -2.19
CA VAL A 48 9.24 6.50 -2.30
C VAL A 48 9.32 5.28 -3.22
N GLU A 49 9.98 5.42 -4.37
CA GLU A 49 10.24 4.34 -5.32
C GLU A 49 11.07 3.21 -4.69
N HIS A 50 12.11 3.55 -3.93
CA HIS A 50 12.95 2.58 -3.23
C HIS A 50 12.14 1.74 -2.25
N ILE A 51 11.34 2.37 -1.39
CA ILE A 51 10.49 1.68 -0.41
C ILE A 51 9.47 0.79 -1.13
N THR A 52 8.81 1.33 -2.15
CA THR A 52 7.82 0.58 -2.93
C THR A 52 8.43 -0.64 -3.61
N ARG A 53 9.64 -0.51 -4.17
CA ARG A 53 10.40 -1.61 -4.75
C ARG A 53 10.71 -2.69 -3.71
N ILE A 54 11.13 -2.33 -2.51
CA ILE A 54 11.38 -3.30 -1.42
C ILE A 54 10.11 -4.06 -1.06
N CYS A 55 8.98 -3.37 -0.90
CA CYS A 55 7.69 -4.02 -0.62
C CYS A 55 7.28 -4.99 -1.74
N ASN A 56 7.49 -4.62 -3.00
CA ASN A 56 7.20 -5.47 -4.15
C ASN A 56 8.11 -6.71 -4.21
N ILE A 57 9.39 -6.58 -3.86
CA ILE A 57 10.31 -7.71 -3.74
C ILE A 57 9.83 -8.66 -2.63
N ALA A 58 9.52 -8.14 -1.44
CA ALA A 58 9.02 -8.95 -0.33
C ALA A 58 7.73 -9.72 -0.69
N ALA A 59 6.79 -9.05 -1.39
CA ALA A 59 5.54 -9.66 -1.81
C ALA A 59 5.72 -10.81 -2.82
N ARG A 60 6.74 -10.72 -3.69
CA ARG A 60 7.08 -11.77 -4.67
C ARG A 60 7.81 -12.97 -4.06
N LEU A 61 8.51 -12.75 -2.95
CA LEU A 61 9.25 -13.80 -2.25
C LEU A 61 8.37 -14.61 -1.29
N LEU A 62 7.18 -14.13 -0.96
CA LEU A 62 6.22 -14.90 -0.17
C LEU A 62 5.66 -16.05 -1.02
N PRO A 63 5.67 -17.31 -0.54
CA PRO A 63 5.15 -18.44 -1.30
C PRO A 63 3.63 -18.39 -1.53
N ALA A 64 2.91 -17.56 -0.78
CA ALA A 64 1.48 -17.32 -0.96
C ALA A 64 1.22 -16.10 -1.86
N ARG A 65 0.26 -16.22 -2.79
CA ARG A 65 -0.21 -15.10 -3.63
C ARG A 65 -0.54 -13.90 -2.75
N THR A 66 0.13 -12.78 -2.97
CA THR A 66 -0.13 -11.53 -2.25
C THR A 66 -1.08 -10.67 -3.08
N GLU A 67 -2.27 -10.41 -2.54
CA GLU A 67 -3.30 -9.65 -3.24
C GLU A 67 -3.01 -8.14 -3.23
N CYS A 68 -3.67 -7.39 -4.10
CA CYS A 68 -3.45 -5.95 -4.26
C CYS A 68 -3.63 -5.17 -2.95
N LEU A 69 -4.63 -5.54 -2.13
CA LEU A 69 -4.90 -4.90 -0.84
C LEU A 69 -3.76 -5.09 0.16
N GLU A 70 -3.22 -6.30 0.27
CA GLU A 70 -2.11 -6.60 1.17
C GLU A 70 -0.84 -5.87 0.76
N ARG A 71 -0.52 -5.86 -0.55
CA ARG A 71 0.63 -5.11 -1.09
C ARG A 71 0.51 -3.61 -0.80
N SER A 72 -0.64 -3.03 -1.11
CA SER A 72 -0.88 -1.59 -0.94
C SER A 72 -0.89 -1.20 0.54
N PHE A 73 -1.42 -2.05 1.42
CA PHE A 73 -1.34 -1.87 2.87
C PHE A 73 0.11 -1.81 3.36
N VAL A 74 0.97 -2.71 2.90
CA VAL A 74 2.39 -2.75 3.30
C VAL A 74 3.15 -1.52 2.81
N VAL A 75 2.96 -1.13 1.55
CA VAL A 75 3.58 0.08 1.00
C VAL A 75 3.14 1.31 1.81
N CYS A 76 1.83 1.51 1.98
CA CYS A 76 1.31 2.65 2.73
C CYS A 76 1.80 2.66 4.18
N SER A 77 1.82 1.50 4.85
CA SER A 77 2.35 1.35 6.20
C SER A 77 3.84 1.73 6.29
N MET A 78 4.65 1.30 5.32
CA MET A 78 6.07 1.60 5.32
C MET A 78 6.37 3.07 5.05
N LEU A 79 5.61 3.71 4.15
CA LEU A 79 5.71 5.14 3.86
C LEU A 79 5.30 5.99 5.07
N ARG A 80 4.12 5.72 5.65
CA ARG A 80 3.63 6.49 6.81
C ARG A 80 4.51 6.36 8.06
N ARG A 81 5.07 5.17 8.32
CA ARG A 81 6.07 4.97 9.41
C ARG A 81 7.36 5.76 9.20
N ARG A 82 7.60 6.29 8.00
CA ARG A 82 8.74 7.14 7.65
C ARG A 82 8.37 8.62 7.54
N GLY A 83 7.17 9.00 7.96
CA GLY A 83 6.71 10.38 7.87
C GLY A 83 6.27 10.82 6.47
N ILE A 84 6.12 9.89 5.53
CA ILE A 84 5.60 10.18 4.20
C ILE A 84 4.08 10.08 4.27
N SER A 85 3.40 11.20 4.01
CA SER A 85 1.94 11.19 3.86
C SER A 85 1.59 10.43 2.60
N SER A 86 0.79 9.37 2.74
CA SER A 86 0.38 8.51 1.63
C SER A 86 -1.01 7.98 1.91
N ASP A 87 -1.80 7.76 0.88
CA ASP A 87 -3.17 7.27 0.99
C ASP A 87 -3.31 5.87 0.43
N LEU A 88 -3.94 4.98 1.19
CA LEU A 88 -4.35 3.67 0.69
C LEU A 88 -5.71 3.82 0.02
N CYS A 89 -5.73 3.75 -1.30
CA CYS A 89 -6.93 3.87 -2.12
C CYS A 89 -7.50 2.50 -2.45
N ILE A 90 -8.81 2.35 -2.28
CA ILE A 90 -9.58 1.19 -2.75
C ILE A 90 -10.56 1.70 -3.80
N GLY A 91 -10.49 1.13 -4.99
CA GLY A 91 -11.34 1.51 -6.11
C GLY A 91 -12.10 0.35 -6.72
N ALA A 92 -13.15 0.70 -7.44
CA ALA A 92 -13.95 -0.22 -8.24
C ALA A 92 -14.13 0.32 -9.67
N THR A 93 -14.25 -0.57 -10.65
CA THR A 93 -14.58 -0.19 -12.04
C THR A 93 -15.98 0.45 -12.10
N ARG A 94 -16.14 1.47 -12.96
CA ARG A 94 -17.44 2.17 -13.13
C ARG A 94 -18.45 1.36 -13.94
N VAL A 95 -17.97 0.48 -14.80
CA VAL A 95 -18.77 -0.33 -15.72
C VAL A 95 -18.45 -1.81 -15.53
N PRO A 96 -19.40 -2.72 -15.83
CA PRO A 96 -19.15 -4.14 -15.79
C PRO A 96 -17.94 -4.57 -16.65
N PRO A 97 -17.14 -5.55 -16.20
CA PRO A 97 -17.29 -6.29 -14.95
C PRO A 97 -16.90 -5.45 -13.73
N LEU A 98 -17.57 -5.67 -12.59
CA LEU A 98 -17.23 -5.03 -11.31
C LEU A 98 -15.93 -5.63 -10.77
N LEU A 99 -14.84 -4.90 -10.90
CA LEU A 99 -13.51 -5.28 -10.42
C LEU A 99 -13.09 -4.35 -9.30
N PHE A 100 -12.42 -4.90 -8.29
CA PHE A 100 -11.84 -4.15 -7.19
C PHE A 100 -10.33 -4.12 -7.29
N HIS A 101 -9.75 -2.98 -6.94
CA HIS A 101 -8.30 -2.84 -6.88
C HIS A 101 -7.89 -1.90 -5.75
N ALA A 102 -6.68 -2.09 -5.23
CA ALA A 102 -6.13 -1.26 -4.19
C ALA A 102 -4.73 -0.78 -4.57
N TRP A 103 -4.47 0.51 -4.38
CA TRP A 103 -3.18 1.16 -4.68
C TRP A 103 -2.85 2.21 -3.61
N VAL A 104 -1.64 2.74 -3.68
CA VAL A 104 -1.17 3.81 -2.80
C VAL A 104 -0.93 5.08 -3.61
N GLU A 105 -1.42 6.20 -3.09
CA GLU A 105 -1.13 7.53 -3.63
C GLU A 105 -0.22 8.32 -2.67
N VAL A 106 0.73 9.05 -3.24
CA VAL A 106 1.55 10.06 -2.54
C VAL A 106 1.48 11.32 -3.38
N ASP A 107 1.07 12.44 -2.79
CA ASP A 107 0.86 13.70 -3.51
C ASP A 107 0.03 13.51 -4.80
N ASP A 108 -1.11 12.81 -4.67
CA ASP A 108 -2.03 12.43 -5.76
C ASP A 108 -1.46 11.54 -6.88
N ARG A 109 -0.23 11.03 -6.72
CA ARG A 109 0.43 10.14 -7.68
C ARG A 109 0.39 8.69 -7.22
N VAL A 110 0.01 7.77 -8.12
CA VAL A 110 0.07 6.33 -7.85
C VAL A 110 1.53 5.88 -7.76
N VAL A 111 1.92 5.23 -6.67
CA VAL A 111 3.33 4.88 -6.43
C VAL A 111 3.65 3.39 -6.54
N ASN A 112 2.68 2.51 -6.33
CA ASN A 112 2.87 1.05 -6.29
C ASN A 112 2.16 0.27 -7.40
N ASP A 113 1.64 1.00 -8.39
CA ASP A 113 0.89 0.49 -9.53
C ASP A 113 0.90 1.51 -10.68
N THR A 114 0.13 1.26 -11.73
CA THR A 114 0.05 2.15 -12.91
C THR A 114 -0.82 3.39 -12.65
N PRO A 115 -0.40 4.59 -13.10
CA PRO A 115 -1.23 5.79 -13.06
C PRO A 115 -2.56 5.65 -13.81
N LEU A 116 -2.64 4.73 -14.77
CA LEU A 116 -3.85 4.46 -15.56
C LEU A 116 -5.04 3.98 -14.70
N LEU A 117 -4.78 3.48 -13.48
CA LEU A 117 -5.85 3.08 -12.56
C LEU A 117 -6.84 4.22 -12.28
N LYS A 118 -6.35 5.47 -12.20
CA LYS A 118 -7.22 6.65 -11.96
C LYS A 118 -8.21 6.91 -13.09
N GLN A 119 -7.99 6.34 -14.27
CA GLN A 119 -8.90 6.45 -15.42
C GLN A 119 -10.01 5.39 -15.35
N GLY A 120 -9.66 4.14 -15.01
CA GLY A 120 -10.57 3.00 -15.02
C GLY A 120 -11.29 2.69 -13.70
N PHE A 121 -10.72 3.11 -12.57
CA PHE A 121 -11.25 2.85 -11.24
C PHE A 121 -11.72 4.15 -10.57
N LEU A 122 -12.90 4.11 -9.97
CA LEU A 122 -13.37 5.13 -9.07
C LEU A 122 -12.94 4.76 -7.65
N VAL A 123 -12.28 5.68 -6.93
CA VAL A 123 -11.96 5.49 -5.51
C VAL A 123 -13.26 5.50 -4.71
N ILE A 124 -13.55 4.38 -4.05
CA ILE A 124 -14.72 4.22 -3.17
C ILE A 124 -14.33 4.34 -1.70
N TYR A 125 -13.05 4.18 -1.38
CA TYR A 125 -12.54 4.33 -0.03
C TYR A 125 -11.09 4.81 -0.02
N ARG A 126 -10.76 5.74 0.89
CA ARG A 126 -9.42 6.27 1.11
C ARG A 126 -9.07 6.19 2.60
N LEU A 127 -7.89 5.65 2.87
CA LEU A 127 -7.34 5.37 4.20
C LEU A 127 -6.04 6.10 4.43
#